data_AF-A0A848NQ72-F1
#
_entry.id   AF-A0A848NQ72-F1
#
_cell.length_a   1.000
_cell.length_b   1.000
_cell.length_c   1.000
_cell.angle_alpha   90.00
_cell.angle_beta   90.00
_cell.angle_gamma   90.00
#
_symmetry.space_group_name_H-M   'P 1'
#
loop_
_entity.id
_entity.type
_entity.pdbx_description
1 polymer ?
#
loop_
_entity_poly.entity_id
_entity_poly.type
_entity_poly.pdbx_seq_one_letter_code
_entity_poly.pdbx_strand_id
1 'polypeptide(L)'
;MQITEHPETRVATASAGFATEAARAKRRFLPQSEIAQCQTFRDACVLAWKNRAVDALTHQMLAAHAGLYPSHVSDYFQAEPINPKGNPRRSLPAEKVADVERVLGNHVLSQYLMHRGMLTIMEAVIAERTA
;
A
#
# COMPACT_ATOMS: atom_id res chain seq x y z
N MET A 1 -7.17 -34.84 50.48
CA MET A 1 -8.52 -34.84 49.89
C MET A 1 -9.06 -33.43 50.12
N GLN A 2 -9.18 -32.50 49.18
CA GLN A 2 -8.97 -32.43 47.73
C GLN A 2 -8.34 -31.06 47.43
N ILE A 3 -7.38 -31.03 46.51
CA ILE A 3 -6.82 -29.81 45.89
C ILE A 3 -7.72 -29.49 44.71
N THR A 4 -8.47 -28.39 44.80
CA THR A 4 -9.31 -27.90 43.70
C THR A 4 -8.44 -27.07 42.76
N GLU A 5 -7.92 -27.72 41.74
CA GLU A 5 -7.15 -27.09 40.67
C GLU A 5 -8.12 -26.43 39.67
N HIS A 6 -8.08 -25.11 39.58
CA HIS A 6 -8.77 -24.36 38.52
C HIS A 6 -7.98 -24.50 37.21
N PRO A 7 -8.60 -24.90 36.09
CA PRO A 7 -7.90 -24.97 34.81
C PRO A 7 -7.73 -23.56 34.23
N GLU A 8 -6.49 -23.07 34.19
CA GLU A 8 -6.13 -21.84 33.50
C GLU A 8 -6.39 -21.99 31.99
N THR A 9 -7.33 -21.18 31.50
CA THR A 9 -7.67 -21.03 30.09
C THR A 9 -6.44 -20.53 29.32
N ARG A 10 -5.79 -21.43 28.56
CA ARG A 10 -4.72 -21.06 27.62
C ARG A 10 -5.27 -20.15 26.52
N VAL A 11 -4.96 -18.86 26.61
CA VAL A 11 -5.12 -17.92 25.50
C VAL A 11 -4.08 -18.29 24.46
N ALA A 12 -4.51 -18.95 23.38
CA ALA A 12 -3.66 -19.23 22.23
C ALA A 12 -3.32 -17.91 21.53
N THR A 13 -2.14 -17.35 21.83
CA THR A 13 -1.54 -16.28 21.03
C THR A 13 -1.02 -16.86 19.72
N ALA A 14 -1.89 -16.99 18.72
CA ALA A 14 -1.50 -17.30 17.36
C ALA A 14 -1.33 -16.00 16.57
N SER A 15 -0.12 -15.44 16.54
CA SER A 15 0.25 -14.37 15.61
C SER A 15 1.75 -14.38 15.27
N ALA A 16 2.28 -15.55 14.89
CA ALA A 16 3.68 -15.70 14.46
C ALA A 16 3.84 -16.17 13.01
N GLY A 17 2.80 -16.04 12.16
CA GLY A 17 2.78 -16.63 10.81
C GLY A 17 2.98 -15.69 9.61
N PHE A 18 2.87 -14.37 9.77
CA PHE A 18 2.85 -13.45 8.61
C PHE A 18 4.08 -12.56 8.45
N ALA A 19 5.03 -12.57 9.39
CA ALA A 19 6.03 -11.50 9.50
C ALA A 19 7.47 -11.86 9.10
N THR A 20 7.84 -13.13 8.91
CA THR A 20 9.26 -13.51 8.93
C THR A 20 9.91 -13.72 7.56
N GLU A 21 9.17 -14.07 6.51
CA GLU A 21 9.77 -14.28 5.17
C GLU A 21 9.62 -13.07 4.23
N ALA A 22 8.49 -12.36 4.34
CA ALA A 22 8.22 -11.15 3.54
C ALA A 22 9.13 -9.96 3.89
N ALA A 23 9.72 -9.93 5.10
CA ALA A 23 10.58 -8.84 5.57
C ALA A 23 11.95 -8.77 4.88
N ARG A 24 12.38 -9.84 4.17
CA ARG A 24 13.68 -9.88 3.45
C ARG A 24 13.54 -9.94 1.93
N ALA A 25 12.33 -10.12 1.40
CA ALA A 25 12.09 -10.07 -0.03
C ALA A 25 12.28 -8.61 -0.52
N LYS A 26 13.25 -8.40 -1.42
CA LYS A 26 13.41 -7.13 -2.14
C LYS A 26 12.05 -6.80 -2.78
N ARG A 27 11.41 -5.71 -2.35
CA ARG A 27 10.14 -5.23 -2.92
C ARG A 27 10.24 -5.23 -4.44
N ARG A 28 9.23 -5.78 -5.10
CA ARG A 28 9.24 -5.99 -6.55
C ARG A 28 9.03 -4.67 -7.29
N PHE A 29 9.85 -4.39 -8.29
CA PHE A 29 9.62 -3.34 -9.27
C PHE A 29 8.76 -3.90 -10.41
N LEU A 30 7.80 -3.10 -10.90
CA LEU A 30 7.01 -3.42 -12.08
C LEU A 30 7.67 -2.85 -13.35
N PRO A 31 7.37 -3.39 -14.54
CA PRO A 31 7.82 -2.83 -15.80
C PRO A 31 7.38 -1.37 -15.97
N GLN A 32 8.27 -0.55 -16.55
CA GLN A 32 8.00 0.88 -16.75
C GLN A 32 6.76 1.12 -17.64
N SER A 33 6.46 0.21 -18.57
CA SER A 33 5.27 0.28 -19.43
C SER A 33 3.96 0.18 -18.66
N GLU A 34 3.92 -0.54 -17.54
CA GLU A 34 2.74 -0.62 -16.68
C GLU A 34 2.58 0.66 -15.86
N ILE A 35 3.69 1.18 -15.32
CA ILE A 35 3.70 2.44 -14.57
C ILE A 35 3.27 3.62 -15.45
N ALA A 36 3.73 3.65 -16.71
CA ALA A 36 3.39 4.70 -17.67
C ALA A 36 1.89 4.72 -18.07
N GLN A 37 1.16 3.62 -17.86
CA GLN A 37 -0.28 3.58 -18.11
C GLN A 37 -1.10 4.24 -16.99
N CYS A 38 -0.52 4.41 -15.80
CA CYS A 38 -1.18 5.11 -14.70
C CYS A 38 -1.27 6.61 -15.02
N GLN A 39 -2.49 7.14 -15.15
CA GLN A 39 -2.70 8.57 -15.39
C GLN A 39 -2.71 9.35 -14.06
N THR A 40 -3.29 8.73 -13.03
CA THR A 40 -3.46 9.31 -11.70
C THR A 40 -2.76 8.49 -10.62
N PHE A 41 -2.52 9.11 -9.47
CA PHE A 41 -1.97 8.42 -8.31
C PHE A 41 -2.92 7.30 -7.82
N ARG A 42 -4.22 7.47 -8.05
CA ARG A 42 -5.24 6.45 -7.76
C ARG A 42 -5.03 5.21 -8.65
N ASP A 43 -4.71 5.39 -9.93
CA ASP A 43 -4.41 4.26 -10.83
C ASP A 43 -3.19 3.48 -10.33
N ALA A 44 -2.16 4.19 -9.85
CA ALA A 44 -0.98 3.57 -9.24
C ALA A 44 -1.34 2.80 -7.95
N CYS A 45 -2.24 3.33 -7.11
CA CYS A 45 -2.75 2.62 -5.94
C CYS A 45 -3.47 1.33 -6.32
N VAL A 46 -4.39 1.40 -7.29
CA VAL A 46 -5.11 0.23 -7.81
C VAL A 46 -4.13 -0.81 -8.38
N LEU A 47 -3.14 -0.37 -9.15
CA LEU A 47 -2.11 -1.24 -9.73
C LEU A 47 -1.26 -1.91 -8.63
N ALA A 48 -0.87 -1.16 -7.60
CA ALA A 48 -0.12 -1.67 -6.45
C ALA A 48 -0.91 -2.75 -5.71
N TRP A 49 -2.21 -2.55 -5.49
CA TRP A 49 -3.09 -3.52 -4.84
C TRP A 49 -3.28 -4.80 -5.65
N LYS A 50 -3.46 -4.67 -6.97
CA LYS A 50 -3.55 -5.81 -7.89
C LYS A 50 -2.28 -6.65 -7.90
N ASN A 51 -1.11 -6.01 -7.76
CA ASN A 51 0.21 -6.65 -7.78
C ASN A 51 0.80 -6.92 -6.39
N ARG A 52 -0.06 -7.07 -5.38
CA ARG A 52 0.38 -7.41 -4.01
C ARG A 52 1.08 -8.77 -3.99
N ALA A 53 2.07 -8.91 -3.11
CA ALA A 53 2.82 -10.15 -2.96
C ALA A 53 1.99 -11.27 -2.32
N VAL A 54 1.01 -10.91 -1.49
CA VAL A 54 0.12 -11.86 -0.79
C VAL A 54 -1.32 -11.68 -1.29
N ASP A 55 -1.82 -12.62 -2.07
CA ASP A 55 -3.16 -12.55 -2.66
C ASP A 55 -4.27 -12.51 -1.61
N ALA A 56 -4.09 -13.22 -0.49
CA ALA A 56 -5.03 -13.26 0.63
C ALA A 56 -5.01 -12.00 1.53
N LEU A 57 -4.16 -11.01 1.23
CA LEU A 57 -4.08 -9.78 2.02
C LEU A 57 -5.42 -9.02 1.94
N THR A 58 -6.01 -8.76 3.10
CA THR A 58 -7.25 -7.99 3.22
C THR A 58 -6.97 -6.50 3.50
N HIS A 59 -7.94 -5.63 3.24
CA HIS A 59 -7.83 -4.20 3.59
C HIS A 59 -7.62 -3.98 5.10
N GLN A 60 -8.19 -4.83 5.96
CA GLN A 60 -8.01 -4.73 7.41
C GLN A 60 -6.58 -5.08 7.82
N MET A 61 -5.99 -6.11 7.21
CA MET A 61 -4.58 -6.44 7.43
C MET A 61 -3.66 -5.33 6.94
N LEU A 62 -3.92 -4.79 5.74
CA LEU A 62 -3.16 -3.64 5.24
C LEU A 62 -3.26 -2.46 6.22
N ALA A 63 -4.45 -2.15 6.72
CA ALA A 63 -4.67 -1.07 7.67
C ALA A 63 -3.81 -1.24 8.94
N ALA A 64 -3.85 -2.43 9.53
CA ALA A 64 -3.09 -2.76 10.73
C ALA A 64 -1.57 -2.66 10.50
N HIS A 65 -1.07 -3.20 9.39
CA HIS A 65 0.36 -3.27 9.13
C HIS A 65 0.97 -1.97 8.60
N ALA A 66 0.21 -1.14 7.89
CA ALA A 66 0.66 0.16 7.38
C ALA A 66 0.26 1.35 8.28
N GLY A 67 -0.47 1.09 9.38
CA GLY A 67 -0.98 2.12 10.27
C GLY A 67 -1.95 3.08 9.57
N LEU A 68 -2.85 2.54 8.75
CA LEU A 68 -3.94 3.30 8.12
C LEU A 68 -5.23 3.16 8.93
N TYR A 69 -6.13 4.13 8.77
CA TYR A 69 -7.46 4.01 9.35
C TYR A 69 -8.31 2.99 8.56
N PRO A 70 -8.81 1.90 9.17
CA PRO A 70 -9.46 0.80 8.44
C PRO A 70 -10.61 1.23 7.54
N SER A 71 -11.45 2.18 7.99
CA SER A 71 -12.61 2.65 7.22
C SER A 71 -12.23 3.46 5.97
N HIS A 72 -10.99 3.91 5.85
CA HIS A 72 -10.53 4.69 4.69
C HIS A 72 -9.78 3.84 3.66
N VAL A 73 -9.34 2.63 4.02
CA VAL A 73 -8.45 1.84 3.15
C VAL A 73 -9.11 1.49 1.81
N SER A 74 -10.39 1.12 1.82
CA SER A 74 -11.12 0.82 0.58
C SER A 74 -11.20 2.02 -0.36
N ASP A 75 -11.26 3.25 0.17
CA ASP A 75 -11.29 4.44 -0.66
C ASP A 75 -9.98 4.67 -1.41
N TYR A 76 -8.83 4.23 -0.88
CA TYR A 76 -7.53 4.45 -1.50
C TYR A 76 -7.29 3.56 -2.74
N PHE A 77 -7.84 2.34 -2.73
CA PHE A 77 -7.56 1.31 -3.75
C PHE A 77 -8.72 1.08 -4.73
N GLN A 78 -9.74 1.93 -4.70
CA GLN A 78 -10.81 1.92 -5.70
C GLN A 78 -10.41 2.75 -6.93
N ALA A 79 -10.67 2.22 -8.13
CA ALA A 79 -10.43 2.93 -9.39
C ALA A 79 -11.35 4.14 -9.57
N GLU A 80 -12.62 4.02 -9.20
CA GLU A 80 -13.59 5.10 -9.32
C GLU A 80 -13.27 6.24 -8.33
N PRO A 81 -13.00 7.48 -8.79
CA PRO A 81 -12.70 8.61 -7.91
C PRO A 81 -13.88 9.08 -7.08
N ILE A 82 -15.11 8.81 -7.50
CA ILE A 82 -16.33 9.23 -6.82
C ILE A 82 -16.98 8.04 -6.11
N ASN A 83 -17.45 8.24 -4.89
CA ASN A 83 -18.17 7.19 -4.16
C ASN A 83 -19.65 7.14 -4.61
N PRO A 84 -20.40 6.08 -4.26
CA PRO A 84 -21.82 5.98 -4.62
C PRO A 84 -22.71 7.12 -4.09
N LYS A 85 -22.21 7.92 -3.15
CA LYS A 85 -22.90 9.07 -2.57
C LYS A 85 -22.54 10.40 -3.27
N GLY A 86 -21.78 10.34 -4.38
CA GLY A 86 -21.35 11.53 -5.12
C GLY A 86 -20.17 12.29 -4.53
N ASN A 87 -19.56 11.81 -3.44
CA ASN A 87 -18.43 12.48 -2.81
C ASN A 87 -17.08 11.94 -3.35
N PRO A 88 -16.04 12.78 -3.44
CA PRO A 88 -14.71 12.32 -3.81
C PRO A 88 -14.17 11.31 -2.80
N ARG A 89 -13.58 10.22 -3.29
CA ARG A 89 -12.85 9.25 -2.46
C ARG A 89 -11.54 9.84 -2.00
N ARG A 90 -11.14 9.46 -0.79
CA ARG A 90 -9.88 9.88 -0.20
C ARG A 90 -8.71 9.35 -1.03
N SER A 91 -7.64 10.15 -1.08
CA SER A 91 -6.35 9.73 -1.62
C SER A 91 -5.49 9.15 -0.51
N LEU A 92 -4.58 8.23 -0.86
CA LEU A 92 -3.62 7.70 0.08
C LEU A 92 -2.69 8.84 0.56
N PRO A 93 -2.46 9.00 1.88
CA PRO A 93 -1.52 10.00 2.39
C PRO A 93 -0.10 9.71 1.93
N ALA A 94 0.65 10.74 1.54
CA ALA A 94 1.99 10.60 0.96
C ALA A 94 2.98 9.97 1.97
N GLU A 95 2.84 10.32 3.24
CA GLU A 95 3.64 9.77 4.35
C GLU A 95 3.44 8.27 4.55
N LYS A 96 2.37 7.69 4.00
CA LYS A 96 2.04 6.26 4.10
C LYS A 96 2.50 5.43 2.92
N VAL A 97 3.08 6.04 1.89
CA VAL A 97 3.52 5.34 0.67
C VAL A 97 4.52 4.23 0.99
N ALA A 98 5.57 4.53 1.76
CA ALA A 98 6.61 3.55 2.07
C ALA A 98 6.07 2.37 2.90
N ASP A 99 5.21 2.65 3.89
CA ASP A 99 4.58 1.63 4.73
C ASP A 99 3.64 0.73 3.93
N VAL A 100 2.82 1.31 3.06
CA VAL A 100 1.91 0.57 2.19
C VAL A 100 2.70 -0.32 1.23
N GLU A 101 3.72 0.21 0.58
CA GLU A 101 4.58 -0.58 -0.33
C GLU A 101 5.29 -1.74 0.39
N ARG A 102 5.72 -1.53 1.64
CA ARG A 102 6.31 -2.60 2.46
C ARG A 102 5.33 -3.74 2.67
N VAL A 103 4.06 -3.44 2.94
CA VAL A 103 3.02 -4.47 3.16
C VAL A 103 2.57 -5.11 1.84
N LEU A 104 2.42 -4.33 0.78
CA LEU A 104 2.04 -4.83 -0.55
C LEU A 104 3.18 -5.61 -1.23
N GLY A 105 4.43 -5.39 -0.84
CA GLY A 105 5.60 -6.09 -1.39
C GLY A 105 6.04 -5.59 -2.78
N ASN A 106 5.64 -4.39 -3.18
CA ASN A 106 6.00 -3.79 -4.47
C ASN A 106 6.35 -2.31 -4.36
N HIS A 107 6.95 -1.76 -5.42
CA HIS A 107 7.41 -0.36 -5.51
C HIS A 107 6.57 0.54 -6.42
N VAL A 108 5.32 0.14 -6.70
CA VAL A 108 4.51 0.79 -7.73
C VAL A 108 4.26 2.28 -7.44
N LEU A 109 4.01 2.65 -6.18
CA LEU A 109 3.68 4.02 -5.81
C LEU A 109 4.90 4.94 -5.97
N SER A 110 6.05 4.50 -5.48
CA SER A 110 7.34 5.18 -5.63
C SER A 110 7.73 5.26 -7.10
N GLN A 111 7.60 4.18 -7.88
CA GLN A 111 7.87 4.18 -9.32
C GLN A 111 7.00 5.20 -10.06
N TYR A 112 5.71 5.27 -9.75
CA TYR A 112 4.80 6.26 -10.35
C TYR A 112 5.20 7.69 -9.99
N LEU A 113 5.48 7.95 -8.70
CA LEU A 113 5.89 9.28 -8.25
C LEU A 113 7.22 9.72 -8.89
N MET A 114 8.18 8.81 -9.01
CA MET A 114 9.45 9.06 -9.72
C MET A 114 9.22 9.29 -11.21
N HIS A 115 8.38 8.50 -11.86
CA HIS A 115 8.03 8.68 -13.27
C HIS A 115 7.42 10.06 -13.54
N ARG A 116 6.46 10.49 -12.71
CA ARG A 116 5.88 11.83 -12.81
C ARG A 116 6.87 12.94 -12.47
N GLY A 117 7.68 12.75 -11.43
CA GLY A 117 8.68 13.72 -11.00
C GLY A 117 9.80 13.93 -12.03
N MET A 118 10.26 12.86 -12.70
CA MET A 118 11.31 12.97 -13.73
C MET A 118 10.86 13.79 -14.95
N LEU A 119 9.58 13.72 -15.34
CA LEU A 119 9.04 14.60 -16.38
C LEU A 119 9.13 16.07 -15.95
N THR A 120 8.65 16.38 -14.74
CA THR A 120 8.60 17.75 -14.22
C THR A 120 9.98 18.34 -13.94
N ILE A 121 10.94 17.55 -13.46
CA ILE A 121 12.30 18.02 -13.19
C ILE A 121 13.05 18.32 -14.49
N MET A 122 12.90 17.49 -15.52
CA MET A 122 13.56 17.73 -16.81
C MET A 122 13.04 19.01 -17.49
N GLU A 123 11.74 19.28 -17.41
CA GLU A 123 11.14 20.53 -17.87
C GLU A 123 11.72 21.75 -17.14
N ALA A 124 11.82 21.68 -15.80
CA ALA A 124 12.39 22.76 -15.00
C ALA A 124 13.87 23.05 -15.35
N VAL A 125 14.69 22.01 -15.53
CA VAL A 125 16.11 22.16 -15.92
C VAL A 125 16.28 22.75 -17.33
N ILE A 126 15.39 22.40 -18.27
CA ILE A 126 15.41 23.00 -19.61
C ILE A 126 15.05 24.48 -19.51
N ALA A 127 13.97 24.82 -18.79
CA ALA A 127 13.55 26.21 -18.60
C ALA A 127 14.65 27.08 -17.99
N GLU A 128 15.37 26.58 -16.99
CA GLU A 128 16.51 27.28 -16.36
C GLU A 128 17.68 27.51 -17.33
N ARG A 129 17.96 26.55 -18.23
CA ARG A 129 19.06 26.68 -19.21
C ARG A 129 18.75 27.57 -20.41
N THR A 130 17.48 27.80 -20.69
CA THR A 130 17.01 28.64 -21.81
C THR A 130 16.65 30.06 -21.40
N ALA A 131 16.67 30.37 -20.10
CA ALA A 131 16.49 31.70 -19.52
C ALA A 131 17.82 32.46 -19.45
#